data_AF-A0A9E0IRD4-F1
#
_entry.id   AF-A0A9E0IRD4-F1
#
_cell.length_a   1.000
_cell.length_b   1.000
_cell.length_c   1.000
_cell.angle_alpha   90.00
_cell.angle_beta   90.00
_cell.angle_gamma   90.00
#
_symmetry.space_group_name_H-M   'P 1'
#
loop_
_entity.id
_entity.type
_entity.pdbx_description
1 polymer ?
#
loop_
_entity_poly.entity_id
_entity_poly.type
_entity_poly.pdbx_seq_one_letter_code
_entity_poly.pdbx_strand_id
1 'polypeptide(L)'
;MKPSLVLLAVAAALFASSLGCKSGATVDGRPSTGPWHPWNPMTYGDLYDRLLAAGMSRAEYVDLLGAREDQAYIPAEFKAGADRWRDTGVYVDGKARAMLAWGELPVGLEPVWIKNKVSAPKRPNSNDPGWTWQEERRYRFVDYLKAIQVDVAKVKAMHVYGPKLTDSIVATGADLRGKLAEGFQFRFGGLVQGKAIPVVPLGFGNGRTPDKISSVMIYVEKEPPVLVRNEGFKLGEEIQLGVPYFGEPLRGGVRIYVDDLLAAYLKRQELQPADASKGPDGELRFSLFAFLQKQGVATDKLVEAYIIRGERRTEKLTRAELETTYFTASAQAKGGVLIGDKKRRANSLALHTRALDPKELPVVRPNEEL
;
A
#
# COMPACT_ATOMS: atom_id res chain seq x y z
N MET A 1 -7.22 -6.82 -46.70
CA MET A 1 -6.52 -5.77 -45.93
C MET A 1 -5.04 -6.09 -45.92
N LYS A 2 -4.17 -5.17 -46.34
CA LYS A 2 -2.72 -5.36 -46.30
C LYS A 2 -2.26 -5.28 -44.83
N PRO A 3 -1.45 -6.21 -44.31
CA PRO A 3 -0.86 -6.03 -42.99
C PRO A 3 0.04 -4.78 -43.04
N SER A 4 -0.12 -3.89 -42.06
CA SER A 4 0.71 -2.68 -42.00
C SER A 4 2.17 -3.07 -41.79
N LEU A 5 3.09 -2.38 -42.48
CA LEU A 5 4.53 -2.59 -42.36
C LEU A 5 5.02 -2.53 -40.89
N VAL A 6 4.27 -1.88 -40.01
CA VAL A 6 4.55 -1.73 -38.58
C VAL A 6 4.45 -3.08 -37.84
N LEU A 7 3.45 -3.91 -38.16
CA LEU A 7 3.30 -5.23 -37.53
C LEU A 7 4.45 -6.18 -37.91
N LEU A 8 4.94 -6.08 -39.14
CA LEU A 8 6.08 -6.86 -39.62
C LEU A 8 7.41 -6.43 -38.95
N ALA A 9 7.58 -5.12 -38.71
CA ALA A 9 8.76 -4.58 -38.04
C ALA A 9 8.82 -4.94 -36.55
N VAL A 10 7.67 -4.95 -35.87
CA VAL A 10 7.56 -5.36 -34.45
C VAL A 10 7.78 -6.86 -34.29
N ALA A 11 7.23 -7.69 -35.19
CA ALA A 11 7.49 -9.13 -35.21
C ALA A 11 8.98 -9.44 -35.47
N ALA A 12 9.64 -8.71 -36.39
CA ALA A 12 11.06 -8.89 -36.69
C ALA A 12 11.98 -8.49 -35.51
N ALA A 13 11.64 -7.46 -34.74
CA ALA A 13 12.39 -7.04 -33.55
C ALA A 13 12.27 -8.05 -32.38
N LEU A 14 11.09 -8.68 -32.23
CA LEU A 14 10.86 -9.73 -31.25
C LEU A 14 11.51 -11.07 -31.65
N PHE A 15 11.59 -11.38 -32.95
CA PHE A 15 12.27 -12.59 -33.46
C PHE A 15 13.80 -12.48 -33.44
N ALA A 16 14.34 -11.28 -33.68
CA ALA A 16 15.79 -11.04 -33.62
C ALA A 16 16.35 -11.11 -32.18
N SER A 17 15.52 -10.87 -31.16
CA SER A 17 15.91 -11.00 -29.75
C SER A 17 15.85 -12.45 -29.23
N SER A 18 15.12 -13.36 -29.90
CA SER A 18 15.06 -14.78 -29.52
C SER A 18 16.07 -15.68 -30.24
N LEU A 19 16.72 -15.22 -31.32
CA LEU A 19 17.65 -16.02 -32.14
C LEU A 19 19.15 -15.83 -31.80
N GLY A 20 19.47 -15.21 -30.66
CA GLY A 20 20.82 -15.09 -30.13
C GLY A 20 21.42 -16.40 -29.57
N CYS A 21 21.19 -17.55 -30.21
CA CYS A 21 21.88 -18.80 -29.90
C CYS A 21 22.83 -19.12 -31.06
N LYS A 22 24.05 -18.57 -31.03
CA LYS A 22 25.12 -19.03 -31.93
C LYS A 22 25.87 -20.19 -31.28
N SER A 23 25.70 -21.37 -31.87
CA SER A 23 26.61 -22.50 -31.77
C SER A 23 28.02 -22.07 -32.21
N GLY A 24 29.00 -22.16 -31.31
CA GLY A 24 30.41 -22.04 -31.63
C GLY A 24 31.15 -23.22 -31.01
N ALA A 25 31.41 -24.24 -31.81
CA ALA A 25 32.38 -25.26 -31.46
C ALA A 25 33.77 -24.72 -31.85
N THR A 26 34.67 -24.58 -30.87
CA THR A 26 36.12 -24.57 -31.12
C THR A 26 36.85 -25.29 -29.99
N VAL A 27 37.97 -25.87 -30.44
CA VAL A 27 38.98 -26.68 -29.76
C VAL A 27 39.49 -25.96 -28.50
N ASP A 28 39.67 -26.71 -27.41
CA ASP A 28 40.12 -26.31 -26.07
C ASP A 28 39.05 -25.60 -25.21
N GLY A 29 38.26 -26.41 -24.49
CA GLY A 29 37.11 -26.01 -23.69
C GLY A 29 37.39 -25.10 -22.47
N ARG A 30 37.70 -23.82 -22.69
CA ARG A 30 37.56 -22.76 -21.69
C ARG A 30 36.76 -21.58 -22.26
N PRO A 31 35.73 -21.07 -21.57
CA PRO A 31 34.98 -19.91 -22.04
C PRO A 31 35.82 -18.63 -21.92
N SER A 32 35.85 -17.84 -22.99
CA SER A 32 36.50 -16.53 -23.03
C SER A 32 35.65 -15.48 -22.29
N THR A 33 36.28 -14.70 -21.41
CA THR A 33 35.66 -13.58 -20.71
C THR A 33 35.71 -12.32 -21.58
N GLY A 34 34.70 -12.12 -22.42
CA GLY A 34 34.45 -10.83 -23.07
C GLY A 34 33.90 -9.79 -22.08
N PRO A 35 33.97 -8.48 -22.41
CA PRO A 35 33.48 -7.42 -21.53
C PRO A 35 31.96 -7.53 -21.32
N TRP A 36 31.55 -7.51 -20.05
CA TRP A 36 30.16 -7.50 -19.62
C TRP A 36 29.45 -6.25 -20.16
N HIS A 37 28.47 -6.43 -21.05
CA HIS A 37 27.45 -5.42 -21.29
C HIS A 37 26.29 -5.64 -20.30
N PRO A 38 25.90 -4.63 -19.49
CA PRO A 38 24.76 -4.77 -18.61
C PRO A 38 23.49 -4.94 -19.46
N TRP A 39 22.80 -6.06 -19.26
CA TRP A 39 21.43 -6.25 -19.73
C TRP A 39 20.56 -5.17 -19.08
N ASN A 40 20.11 -4.20 -19.87
CA ASN A 40 19.14 -3.20 -19.43
C ASN A 40 17.75 -3.66 -19.91
N PRO A 41 16.92 -4.31 -19.08
CA PRO A 41 15.59 -4.69 -19.50
C PRO A 41 14.80 -3.42 -19.84
N MET A 42 14.37 -3.31 -21.11
CA MET A 42 13.58 -2.18 -21.60
C MET A 42 12.36 -2.01 -20.68
N THR A 43 12.23 -0.85 -20.05
CA THR A 43 11.08 -0.60 -19.19
C THR A 43 9.84 -0.35 -20.04
N TYR A 44 8.65 -0.54 -19.48
CA TYR A 44 7.40 -0.21 -20.17
C TYR A 44 7.32 1.27 -20.58
N GLY A 45 8.01 2.17 -19.86
CA GLY A 45 8.15 3.58 -20.24
C GLY A 45 9.00 3.77 -21.49
N ASP A 46 10.14 3.07 -21.57
CA ASP A 46 11.03 3.14 -22.75
C ASP A 46 10.35 2.58 -24.01
N LEU A 47 9.51 1.55 -23.85
CA LEU A 47 8.70 1.00 -24.94
C LEU A 47 7.62 2.00 -25.39
N TYR A 48 6.90 2.62 -24.44
CA TYR A 48 5.88 3.64 -24.73
C TYR A 48 6.47 4.85 -25.48
N ASP A 49 7.58 5.39 -24.99
CA ASP A 49 8.22 6.57 -25.59
C ASP A 49 8.80 6.25 -26.98
N ARG A 50 9.31 5.05 -27.20
CA ARG A 50 9.77 4.60 -28.53
C ARG A 50 8.63 4.36 -29.50
N LEU A 51 7.48 3.86 -29.05
CA LEU A 51 6.30 3.65 -29.89
C LEU A 51 5.67 5.00 -30.28
N LEU A 52 5.59 5.95 -29.37
CA LEU A 52 5.17 7.33 -29.66
C LEU A 52 6.14 8.01 -30.64
N ALA A 53 7.46 7.87 -30.43
CA ALA A 53 8.47 8.40 -31.34
C ALA A 53 8.42 7.75 -32.73
N ALA A 54 7.91 6.52 -32.83
CA ALA A 54 7.64 5.82 -34.09
C ALA A 54 6.30 6.22 -34.75
N GLY A 55 5.59 7.21 -34.20
CA GLY A 55 4.37 7.76 -34.78
C GLY A 55 3.09 7.00 -34.40
N MET A 56 3.15 6.06 -33.45
CA MET A 56 1.96 5.39 -32.92
C MET A 56 1.16 6.37 -32.08
N SER A 57 -0.13 6.51 -32.34
CA SER A 57 -1.01 7.33 -31.52
C SER A 57 -1.28 6.69 -30.16
N ARG A 58 -1.65 7.51 -29.18
CA ARG A 58 -2.01 7.02 -27.84
C ARG A 58 -3.18 6.03 -27.89
N ALA A 59 -4.13 6.21 -28.81
CA ALA A 59 -5.26 5.30 -28.99
C ALA A 59 -4.80 3.93 -29.53
N GLU A 60 -3.88 3.90 -30.49
CA GLU A 60 -3.31 2.66 -31.03
C GLU A 60 -2.46 1.91 -30.00
N TYR A 61 -1.74 2.63 -29.12
CA TYR A 61 -1.02 2.00 -28.01
C TYR A 61 -1.95 1.36 -26.98
N VAL A 62 -3.07 2.03 -26.69
CA VAL A 62 -4.11 1.55 -25.76
C VAL A 62 -4.80 0.29 -26.32
N ASP A 63 -5.08 0.29 -27.62
CA ASP A 63 -5.64 -0.86 -28.36
C ASP A 63 -4.64 -2.04 -28.43
N LEU A 64 -3.35 -1.77 -28.71
CA LEU A 64 -2.27 -2.78 -28.74
C LEU A 64 -2.12 -3.52 -27.41
N LEU A 65 -2.36 -2.85 -26.29
CA LEU A 65 -2.27 -3.42 -24.95
C LEU A 65 -3.60 -4.05 -24.46
N GLY A 66 -4.66 -4.01 -25.27
CA GLY A 66 -5.99 -4.45 -24.86
C GLY A 66 -6.55 -3.65 -23.68
N ALA A 67 -6.02 -2.45 -23.43
CA ALA A 67 -6.43 -1.60 -22.32
C ALA A 67 -7.69 -0.85 -22.75
N ARG A 68 -8.81 -1.25 -22.18
CA ARG A 68 -10.09 -0.60 -22.37
C ARG A 68 -10.04 0.84 -21.79
N GLU A 69 -10.65 1.85 -22.44
CA GLU A 69 -10.65 3.26 -21.97
C GLU A 69 -11.21 3.44 -20.54
N ASP A 70 -11.99 2.45 -20.07
CA ASP A 70 -12.55 2.31 -18.73
C ASP A 70 -11.58 1.72 -17.68
N GLN A 71 -10.37 1.30 -18.07
CA GLN A 71 -9.29 1.01 -17.13
C GLN A 71 -8.62 2.30 -16.69
N ALA A 72 -9.23 2.90 -15.67
CA ALA A 72 -8.82 4.12 -14.98
C ALA A 72 -7.30 4.26 -14.87
N TYR A 73 -6.81 5.40 -15.37
CA TYR A 73 -5.52 6.02 -15.10
C TYR A 73 -4.71 5.37 -13.96
N ILE A 74 -3.60 4.68 -14.30
CA ILE A 74 -2.54 4.34 -13.35
C ILE A 74 -1.63 5.57 -13.24
N PRO A 75 -1.63 6.32 -12.12
CA PRO A 75 -0.82 7.53 -12.00
C PRO A 75 0.67 7.22 -12.20
N ALA A 76 1.43 8.16 -12.80
CA ALA A 76 2.82 7.92 -13.18
C ALA A 76 3.73 7.54 -11.99
N GLU A 77 3.39 8.00 -10.79
CA GLU A 77 4.03 7.63 -9.51
C GLU A 77 3.82 6.16 -9.08
N PHE A 78 2.95 5.41 -9.77
CA PHE A 78 2.78 3.95 -9.65
C PHE A 78 3.51 3.18 -10.77
N LYS A 79 4.05 3.87 -11.77
CA LYS A 79 4.85 3.29 -12.86
C LYS A 79 6.34 3.20 -12.52
N ALA A 80 6.86 4.11 -11.70
CA ALA A 80 8.25 4.12 -11.22
C ALA A 80 8.40 3.34 -9.90
N GLY A 81 8.99 2.14 -9.97
CA GLY A 81 8.94 1.09 -8.96
C GLY A 81 9.56 1.35 -7.58
N ALA A 82 10.15 2.51 -7.29
CA ALA A 82 10.75 2.79 -5.98
C ALA A 82 9.72 3.27 -4.93
N ASP A 83 8.70 3.99 -5.38
CA ASP A 83 7.80 4.77 -4.52
C ASP A 83 6.37 4.17 -4.47
N ARG A 84 6.10 3.21 -5.37
CA ARG A 84 4.91 2.36 -5.46
C ARG A 84 4.60 1.57 -4.18
N TRP A 85 5.58 1.44 -3.29
CA TRP A 85 5.57 0.49 -2.18
C TRP A 85 5.90 1.15 -0.85
N ARG A 86 5.40 2.35 -0.54
CA ARG A 86 5.47 2.89 0.83
C ARG A 86 4.19 2.71 1.63
N ASP A 87 3.04 2.86 0.98
CA ASP A 87 1.73 2.79 1.66
C ASP A 87 1.01 1.47 1.33
N THR A 88 0.44 0.79 2.33
CA THR A 88 -0.24 -0.50 2.15
C THR A 88 -1.74 -0.30 2.35
N GLY A 89 -2.42 0.13 1.30
CA GLY A 89 -3.87 0.41 1.36
C GLY A 89 -4.70 -0.87 1.48
N VAL A 90 -5.83 -0.75 2.16
CA VAL A 90 -6.83 -1.81 2.35
C VAL A 90 -8.14 -1.36 1.72
N TYR A 91 -8.66 -2.19 0.82
CA TYR A 91 -9.83 -1.86 0.01
C TYR A 91 -10.89 -2.94 0.17
N VAL A 92 -12.15 -2.52 0.24
CA VAL A 92 -13.32 -3.40 0.25
C VAL A 92 -14.13 -3.10 -0.99
N ASP A 93 -14.26 -4.08 -1.88
CA ASP A 93 -14.89 -3.93 -3.20
C ASP A 93 -14.36 -2.74 -4.00
N GLY A 94 -13.06 -2.47 -3.87
CA GLY A 94 -12.36 -1.37 -4.54
C GLY A 94 -12.53 0.00 -3.90
N LYS A 95 -13.26 0.12 -2.79
CA LYS A 95 -13.31 1.35 -1.98
C LYS A 95 -12.24 1.29 -0.90
N ALA A 96 -11.41 2.31 -0.81
CA ALA A 96 -10.42 2.40 0.25
C ALA A 96 -11.13 2.46 1.62
N ARG A 97 -10.64 1.68 2.58
CA ARG A 97 -11.21 1.60 3.94
C ARG A 97 -10.22 1.91 5.03
N ALA A 98 -8.97 1.52 4.85
CA ALA A 98 -7.93 1.71 5.84
C ALA A 98 -6.53 1.58 5.20
N MET A 99 -5.52 1.71 6.04
CA MET A 99 -4.14 1.48 5.67
C MET A 99 -3.47 0.56 6.70
N LEU A 100 -2.63 -0.35 6.24
CA LEU A 100 -1.72 -1.11 7.09
C LEU A 100 -0.48 -0.26 7.36
N ALA A 101 -0.61 0.68 8.29
CA ALA A 101 0.47 1.44 8.91
C ALA A 101 0.23 1.47 10.42
N TRP A 102 1.28 1.29 11.23
CA TRP A 102 1.10 1.01 12.66
C TRP A 102 0.30 2.11 13.39
N GLY A 103 0.65 3.38 13.18
CA GLY A 103 -0.05 4.51 13.80
C GLY A 103 -1.48 4.74 13.31
N GLU A 104 -1.87 4.10 12.20
CA GLU A 104 -3.21 4.17 11.61
C GLU A 104 -4.04 2.92 11.91
N LEU A 105 -3.50 1.95 12.65
CA LEU A 105 -4.27 0.79 13.08
C LEU A 105 -5.40 1.20 14.03
N PRO A 106 -6.57 0.54 13.97
CA PRO A 106 -7.65 0.77 14.91
C PRO A 106 -7.19 0.66 16.36
N VAL A 107 -7.69 1.54 17.23
CA VAL A 107 -7.28 1.61 18.64
C VAL A 107 -7.62 0.31 19.38
N GLY A 108 -8.78 -0.29 19.07
CA GLY A 108 -9.21 -1.56 19.65
C GLY A 108 -8.52 -2.80 19.07
N LEU A 109 -7.58 -2.67 18.13
CA LEU A 109 -6.90 -3.82 17.54
C LEU A 109 -5.78 -4.31 18.45
N GLU A 110 -6.07 -5.40 19.16
CA GLU A 110 -5.09 -6.01 20.05
C GLU A 110 -4.01 -6.81 19.29
N PRO A 111 -2.73 -6.65 19.66
CA PRO A 111 -1.68 -7.47 19.10
C PRO A 111 -1.65 -8.88 19.73
N VAL A 112 -1.16 -9.83 18.95
CA VAL A 112 -0.69 -11.13 19.43
C VAL A 112 0.83 -11.05 19.61
N TRP A 113 1.31 -11.39 20.80
CA TRP A 113 2.74 -11.41 21.12
C TRP A 113 3.31 -12.81 20.91
N ILE A 114 4.28 -12.92 20.00
CA ILE A 114 4.94 -14.19 19.67
C ILE A 114 6.39 -14.14 20.13
N LYS A 115 6.83 -15.14 20.91
CA LYS A 115 8.23 -15.29 21.31
C LYS A 115 9.03 -15.95 20.19
N ASN A 116 10.04 -15.25 19.69
CA ASN A 116 10.95 -15.74 18.67
C ASN A 116 12.38 -15.76 19.20
N LYS A 117 13.18 -16.74 18.75
CA LYS A 117 14.63 -16.71 18.96
C LYS A 117 15.24 -15.83 17.88
N VAL A 118 15.97 -14.81 18.30
CA VAL A 118 16.71 -13.92 17.40
C VAL A 118 18.19 -14.03 17.67
N SER A 119 19.01 -13.91 16.63
CA SER A 119 20.47 -13.92 16.80
C SER A 119 20.90 -12.74 17.67
N ALA A 120 21.80 -13.02 18.61
CA ALA A 120 22.33 -12.03 19.53
C ALA A 120 23.87 -12.11 19.51
N PRO A 121 24.56 -10.96 19.62
CA PRO A 121 26.02 -10.95 19.69
C PRO A 121 26.48 -11.77 20.89
N LYS A 122 27.46 -12.65 20.66
CA LYS A 122 28.13 -13.36 21.75
C LYS A 122 29.19 -12.45 22.35
N ARG A 123 29.21 -12.33 23.67
CA ARG A 123 30.33 -11.67 24.35
C ARG A 123 31.60 -12.51 24.19
N PRO A 124 32.78 -11.92 23.91
CA PRO A 124 34.03 -12.66 23.87
C PRO A 124 34.23 -13.46 25.17
N ASN A 125 34.70 -14.70 25.06
CA ASN A 125 34.92 -15.62 26.20
C ASN A 125 33.67 -15.94 27.05
N SER A 126 32.46 -15.80 26.48
CA SER A 126 31.22 -16.21 27.15
C SER A 126 30.63 -17.49 26.54
N ASN A 127 29.87 -18.23 27.34
CA ASN A 127 29.03 -19.35 26.89
C ASN A 127 27.64 -18.88 26.45
N ASP A 128 27.52 -17.61 26.03
CA ASP A 128 26.23 -17.07 25.60
C ASP A 128 25.73 -17.85 24.37
N PRO A 129 24.44 -18.21 24.32
CA PRO A 129 23.91 -19.09 23.29
C PRO A 129 23.92 -18.49 21.88
N GLY A 130 24.26 -17.20 21.73
CA GLY A 130 24.27 -16.48 20.44
C GLY A 130 22.87 -16.16 19.92
N TRP A 131 21.88 -16.33 20.78
CA TRP A 131 20.49 -15.95 20.54
C TRP A 131 19.86 -15.43 21.82
N THR A 132 18.83 -14.62 21.68
CA THR A 132 17.96 -14.20 22.79
C THR A 132 16.50 -14.40 22.39
N TRP A 133 15.62 -14.46 23.37
CA TRP A 133 14.19 -14.40 23.13
C TRP A 133 13.79 -12.95 22.90
N GLN A 134 13.09 -12.70 21.79
CA GLN A 134 12.44 -11.43 21.51
C GLN A 134 10.95 -11.67 21.33
N GLU A 135 10.14 -10.82 21.95
CA GLU A 135 8.71 -10.79 21.68
C GLU A 135 8.47 -9.94 20.43
N GLU A 136 7.82 -10.55 19.43
CA GLU A 136 7.41 -9.91 18.21
C GLU A 136 5.91 -9.62 18.25
N ARG A 137 5.56 -8.38 17.94
CA ARG A 137 4.18 -7.94 17.80
C ARG A 137 3.62 -8.39 16.45
N ARG A 138 2.47 -9.06 16.48
CA ARG A 138 1.71 -9.43 15.28
C ARG A 138 0.25 -9.06 15.45
N TYR A 139 -0.48 -9.00 14.35
CA TYR A 139 -1.91 -8.72 14.32
C TYR A 139 -2.60 -9.76 13.43
N ARG A 140 -3.73 -10.30 13.87
CA ARG A 140 -4.49 -11.24 13.04
C ARG A 140 -5.26 -10.46 11.98
N PHE A 141 -5.27 -10.96 10.74
CA PHE A 141 -6.05 -10.34 9.68
C PHE A 141 -7.55 -10.34 10.02
N VAL A 142 -8.07 -11.42 10.59
CA VAL A 142 -9.50 -11.52 10.96
C VAL A 142 -9.89 -10.46 12.00
N ASP A 143 -9.05 -10.23 13.01
CA ASP A 143 -9.31 -9.22 14.05
C ASP A 143 -9.21 -7.80 13.45
N TYR A 144 -8.25 -7.58 12.55
CA TYR A 144 -8.13 -6.33 11.80
C TYR A 144 -9.36 -6.04 10.93
N LEU A 145 -9.86 -7.03 10.17
CA LEU A 145 -11.06 -6.90 9.34
C LEU A 145 -12.27 -6.48 10.18
N LYS A 146 -12.48 -7.12 11.33
CA LYS A 146 -13.56 -6.75 12.26
C LYS A 146 -13.40 -5.32 12.79
N ALA A 147 -12.17 -4.93 13.14
CA ALA A 147 -11.88 -3.59 13.65
C ALA A 147 -12.15 -2.48 12.62
N ILE A 148 -11.97 -2.76 11.32
CA ILE A 148 -12.35 -1.85 10.23
C ILE A 148 -13.80 -2.07 9.73
N GLN A 149 -14.61 -2.76 10.53
CA GLN A 149 -16.04 -3.03 10.29
C GLN A 149 -16.34 -3.83 9.01
N VAL A 150 -15.45 -4.74 8.64
CA VAL A 150 -15.71 -5.74 7.60
C VAL A 150 -16.31 -6.98 8.22
N ASP A 151 -17.51 -7.35 7.78
CA ASP A 151 -18.16 -8.59 8.17
C ASP A 151 -17.49 -9.79 7.47
N VAL A 152 -16.63 -10.49 8.21
CA VAL A 152 -15.87 -11.67 7.74
C VAL A 152 -16.81 -12.80 7.28
N ALA A 153 -18.05 -12.85 7.77
CA ALA A 153 -19.02 -13.84 7.32
C ALA A 153 -19.43 -13.65 5.85
N LYS A 154 -19.41 -12.40 5.37
CA LYS A 154 -19.80 -12.04 4.01
C LYS A 154 -18.64 -11.97 3.02
N VAL A 155 -17.40 -12.01 3.50
CA VAL A 155 -16.21 -11.99 2.63
C VAL A 155 -16.22 -13.23 1.72
N LYS A 156 -16.17 -12.99 0.42
CA LYS A 156 -16.01 -14.01 -0.64
C LYS A 156 -14.54 -14.43 -0.77
N ALA A 157 -13.64 -13.44 -0.83
CA ALA A 157 -12.20 -13.66 -0.79
C ALA A 157 -11.46 -12.42 -0.30
N MET A 158 -10.23 -12.61 0.16
CA MET A 158 -9.26 -11.57 0.45
C MET A 158 -7.95 -11.89 -0.27
N HIS A 159 -7.44 -10.92 -1.03
CA HIS A 159 -6.14 -11.01 -1.67
C HIS A 159 -5.17 -10.08 -0.96
N VAL A 160 -4.06 -10.64 -0.49
CA VAL A 160 -2.94 -9.89 0.08
C VAL A 160 -1.83 -9.87 -0.95
N TYR A 161 -1.68 -8.73 -1.63
CA TYR A 161 -0.79 -8.59 -2.77
C TYR A 161 0.66 -8.43 -2.33
N GLY A 162 1.53 -9.26 -2.91
CA GLY A 162 2.98 -9.09 -2.85
C GLY A 162 3.49 -8.06 -3.87
N PRO A 163 4.82 -7.87 -3.98
CA PRO A 163 5.42 -6.98 -4.98
C PRO A 163 5.15 -7.42 -6.42
N LYS A 164 4.94 -8.73 -6.63
CA LYS A 164 4.47 -9.31 -7.89
C LYS A 164 3.06 -9.85 -7.69
N LEU A 165 2.19 -9.66 -8.69
CA LEU A 165 0.82 -10.17 -8.64
C LEU A 165 0.79 -11.69 -8.40
N THR A 166 1.74 -12.43 -8.98
CA THR A 166 1.86 -13.88 -8.85
C THR A 166 2.25 -14.37 -7.44
N ASP A 167 2.78 -13.47 -6.60
CA ASP A 167 3.23 -13.79 -5.23
C ASP A 167 2.14 -13.48 -4.19
N SER A 168 0.93 -13.15 -4.64
CA SER A 168 -0.18 -12.76 -3.77
C SER A 168 -0.77 -13.96 -3.03
N ILE A 169 -1.11 -13.74 -1.76
CA ILE A 169 -1.92 -14.68 -0.99
C ILE A 169 -3.37 -14.52 -1.44
N VAL A 170 -4.02 -15.62 -1.75
CA VAL A 170 -5.46 -15.69 -2.02
C VAL A 170 -6.10 -16.52 -0.93
N ALA A 171 -6.91 -15.88 -0.09
CA ALA A 171 -7.70 -16.53 0.95
C ALA A 171 -9.18 -16.43 0.60
N THR A 172 -9.87 -17.55 0.53
CA THR A 172 -11.32 -17.59 0.37
C THR A 172 -12.02 -17.17 1.66
N GLY A 173 -13.31 -16.85 1.59
CA GLY A 173 -14.13 -16.65 2.79
C GLY A 173 -14.09 -17.85 3.73
N ALA A 174 -14.05 -19.07 3.20
CA ALA A 174 -13.95 -20.28 4.01
C ALA A 174 -12.61 -20.36 4.76
N ASP A 175 -11.50 -19.99 4.11
CA ASP A 175 -10.18 -19.91 4.77
C ASP A 175 -10.21 -18.94 5.94
N LEU A 176 -10.80 -17.75 5.75
CA LEU A 176 -10.89 -16.69 6.77
C LEU A 176 -11.80 -17.06 7.96
N ARG A 177 -12.73 -17.98 7.76
CA ARG A 177 -13.60 -18.54 8.81
C ARG A 177 -13.05 -19.83 9.42
N GLY A 178 -12.00 -20.40 8.83
CA GLY A 178 -11.37 -21.63 9.27
C GLY A 178 -10.40 -21.42 10.44
N LYS A 179 -10.03 -22.52 11.10
CA LYS A 179 -9.11 -22.51 12.26
C LYS A 179 -7.72 -21.93 11.93
N LEU A 180 -7.24 -22.14 10.70
CA LEU A 180 -5.94 -21.63 10.26
C LEU A 180 -5.91 -20.10 10.16
N ALA A 181 -7.06 -19.42 10.10
CA ALA A 181 -7.12 -17.96 10.05
C ALA A 181 -6.51 -17.30 11.29
N GLU A 182 -6.50 -17.97 12.45
CA GLU A 182 -5.88 -17.46 13.68
C GLU A 182 -4.37 -17.27 13.55
N GLY A 183 -3.73 -18.12 12.74
CA GLY A 183 -2.30 -18.04 12.42
C GLY A 183 -2.00 -17.10 11.27
N PHE A 184 -3.01 -16.63 10.52
CA PHE A 184 -2.83 -15.69 9.43
C PHE A 184 -2.77 -14.26 9.95
N GLN A 185 -1.55 -13.74 10.00
CA GLN A 185 -1.20 -12.53 10.72
C GLN A 185 -0.38 -11.60 9.84
N PHE A 186 -0.16 -10.38 10.32
CA PHE A 186 0.85 -9.47 9.79
C PHE A 186 1.63 -8.81 10.93
N ARG A 187 2.84 -8.37 10.59
CA ARG A 187 3.74 -7.58 11.46
C ARG A 187 4.33 -6.44 10.66
N PHE A 188 5.00 -5.50 11.30
CA PHE A 188 5.76 -4.46 10.60
C PHE A 188 7.26 -4.77 10.62
N GLY A 189 7.94 -4.50 9.52
CA GLY A 189 9.37 -4.79 9.37
C GLY A 189 10.25 -4.08 10.42
N GLY A 190 9.88 -2.86 10.81
CA GLY A 190 10.50 -2.10 11.88
C GLY A 190 9.73 -2.16 13.20
N LEU A 191 9.04 -3.28 13.48
CA LEU A 191 8.23 -3.53 14.69
C LEU A 191 6.96 -2.67 14.80
N VAL A 192 7.14 -1.36 14.96
CA VAL A 192 6.07 -0.34 15.02
C VAL A 192 6.16 0.66 13.87
N GLN A 193 6.99 0.37 12.87
CA GLN A 193 7.11 1.17 11.66
C GLN A 193 7.43 0.36 10.41
N GLY A 194 7.24 0.96 9.25
CA GLY A 194 7.62 0.42 7.95
C GLY A 194 6.54 -0.48 7.35
N LYS A 195 6.95 -1.35 6.43
CA LYS A 195 6.00 -2.17 5.68
C LYS A 195 5.43 -3.33 6.48
N ALA A 196 4.14 -3.54 6.29
CA ALA A 196 3.48 -4.75 6.76
C ALA A 196 4.03 -5.98 6.00
N ILE A 197 4.31 -7.04 6.75
CA ILE A 197 4.84 -8.32 6.29
C ILE A 197 3.83 -9.39 6.71
N PRO A 198 3.37 -10.26 5.80
CA PRO A 198 2.43 -11.30 6.16
C PRO A 198 3.15 -12.45 6.87
N VAL A 199 2.44 -13.06 7.81
CA VAL A 199 2.82 -14.32 8.45
C VAL A 199 1.70 -15.29 8.13
N VAL A 200 2.02 -16.27 7.28
CA VAL A 200 1.03 -17.22 6.73
C VAL A 200 1.27 -18.59 7.34
N PRO A 201 0.26 -19.21 7.97
CA PRO A 201 0.41 -20.56 8.49
C PRO A 201 0.42 -21.57 7.34
N LEU A 202 1.07 -22.72 7.56
CA LEU A 202 1.13 -23.79 6.57
C LEU A 202 -0.29 -24.24 6.16
N GLY A 203 -0.53 -24.35 4.86
CA GLY A 203 -1.80 -24.81 4.31
C GLY A 203 -2.92 -23.75 4.26
N PHE A 204 -2.61 -22.48 4.54
CA PHE A 204 -3.61 -21.41 4.45
C PHE A 204 -3.70 -20.81 3.04
N GLY A 205 -4.94 -20.64 2.55
CA GLY A 205 -5.22 -20.07 1.24
C GLY A 205 -4.50 -20.83 0.11
N ASN A 206 -3.89 -20.10 -0.81
CA ASN A 206 -3.08 -20.68 -1.90
C ASN A 206 -1.63 -21.04 -1.51
N GLY A 207 -1.26 -20.98 -0.22
CA GLY A 207 0.07 -21.35 0.27
C GLY A 207 1.21 -20.39 -0.12
N ARG A 208 0.90 -19.16 -0.55
CA ARG A 208 1.90 -18.13 -0.87
C ARG A 208 2.33 -17.35 0.38
N THR A 209 3.55 -16.83 0.35
CA THR A 209 4.14 -16.07 1.46
C THR A 209 5.05 -14.96 0.91
N PRO A 210 4.49 -13.84 0.44
CA PRO A 210 5.31 -12.75 -0.09
C PRO A 210 6.14 -12.09 1.02
N ASP A 211 7.26 -11.48 0.63
CA ASP A 211 8.20 -10.79 1.53
C ASP A 211 7.59 -9.56 2.21
N LYS A 212 6.67 -8.89 1.52
CA LYS A 212 5.96 -7.68 2.01
C LYS A 212 4.57 -7.56 1.41
N ILE A 213 3.71 -6.84 2.12
CA ILE A 213 2.35 -6.53 1.68
C ILE A 213 2.34 -5.19 0.97
N SER A 214 1.82 -5.21 -0.24
CA SER A 214 1.69 -4.03 -1.08
C SER A 214 0.30 -3.43 -1.05
N SER A 215 -0.72 -4.28 -1.04
CA SER A 215 -2.11 -3.87 -0.84
C SER A 215 -2.94 -5.07 -0.36
N VAL A 216 -4.10 -4.78 0.22
CA VAL A 216 -5.08 -5.79 0.61
C VAL A 216 -6.39 -5.46 -0.09
N MET A 217 -6.92 -6.42 -0.86
CA MET A 217 -8.23 -6.33 -1.51
C MET A 217 -9.17 -7.33 -0.87
N ILE A 218 -10.33 -6.87 -0.44
CA ILE A 218 -11.37 -7.67 0.18
C ILE A 218 -12.60 -7.60 -0.72
N TYR A 219 -13.11 -8.75 -1.11
CA TYR A 219 -14.27 -8.88 -1.97
C TYR A 219 -15.45 -9.37 -1.14
N VAL A 220 -16.48 -8.54 -1.05
CA VAL A 220 -17.72 -8.86 -0.33
C VAL A 220 -18.84 -9.00 -1.35
N GLU A 221 -19.12 -7.93 -2.09
CA GLU A 221 -20.15 -7.93 -3.12
C GLU A 221 -19.57 -8.26 -4.50
N LYS A 222 -18.38 -7.75 -4.82
CA LYS A 222 -17.76 -7.97 -6.15
C LYS A 222 -17.28 -9.40 -6.32
N GLU A 223 -17.18 -9.81 -7.58
CA GLU A 223 -16.59 -11.10 -7.94
C GLU A 223 -15.08 -11.07 -7.70
N PRO A 224 -14.51 -11.99 -6.90
CA PRO A 224 -13.08 -12.03 -6.68
C PRO A 224 -12.34 -12.50 -7.94
N PRO A 225 -11.27 -11.81 -8.38
CA PRO A 225 -10.42 -12.28 -9.47
C PRO A 225 -9.77 -13.64 -9.16
N VAL A 226 -9.54 -14.47 -10.16
CA VAL A 226 -8.87 -15.76 -9.99
C VAL A 226 -7.38 -15.61 -10.27
N LEU A 227 -6.53 -16.07 -9.36
CA LEU A 227 -5.09 -16.12 -9.62
C LEU A 227 -4.76 -17.27 -10.57
N VAL A 228 -4.33 -16.94 -11.78
CA VAL A 228 -3.79 -17.87 -12.77
C VAL A 228 -2.29 -17.97 -12.59
N ARG A 229 -1.79 -19.20 -12.49
CA ARG A 229 -0.38 -19.48 -12.20
C ARG A 229 0.52 -18.86 -13.27
N ASN A 230 1.49 -18.06 -12.84
CA ASN A 230 2.47 -17.37 -13.69
C ASN A 230 1.91 -16.32 -14.67
N GLU A 231 0.59 -16.16 -14.77
CA GLU A 231 -0.04 -15.19 -15.68
C GLU A 231 -0.55 -13.95 -14.93
N GLY A 232 -1.03 -14.11 -13.69
CA GLY A 232 -1.56 -13.00 -12.88
C GLY A 232 -3.02 -13.23 -12.50
N PHE A 233 -3.76 -12.15 -12.30
CA PHE A 233 -5.18 -12.25 -11.92
C PHE A 233 -6.07 -12.18 -13.14
N LYS A 234 -6.98 -13.12 -13.26
CA LYS A 234 -8.04 -13.16 -14.28
C LYS A 234 -9.33 -12.62 -13.67
N LEU A 235 -10.01 -11.73 -14.36
CA LEU A 235 -11.35 -11.26 -14.01
C LEU A 235 -12.25 -11.43 -15.24
N GLY A 236 -13.31 -12.23 -15.11
CA GLY A 236 -14.04 -12.71 -16.29
C GLY A 236 -13.11 -13.53 -17.19
N GLU A 237 -12.97 -13.14 -18.45
CA GLU A 237 -12.10 -13.84 -19.42
C GLU A 237 -10.71 -13.21 -19.59
N GLU A 238 -10.46 -12.06 -18.96
CA GLU A 238 -9.27 -11.25 -19.23
C GLU A 238 -8.23 -11.30 -18.09
N ILE A 239 -6.95 -11.43 -18.47
CA ILE A 239 -5.82 -11.24 -17.56
C ILE A 239 -5.64 -9.75 -17.28
N GLN A 240 -5.55 -9.41 -16.00
CA GLN A 240 -5.46 -8.06 -15.52
C GLN A 240 -3.99 -7.63 -15.41
N LEU A 241 -3.65 -6.49 -16.01
CA LEU A 241 -2.29 -5.91 -16.00
C LEU A 241 -1.92 -5.26 -14.64
N GLY A 242 -2.87 -5.18 -13.71
CA GLY A 242 -2.72 -4.53 -12.40
C GLY A 242 -3.49 -5.24 -11.29
N VAL A 243 -3.65 -4.56 -10.15
CA VAL A 243 -4.49 -5.06 -9.07
C VAL A 243 -5.96 -4.81 -9.44
N PRO A 244 -6.79 -5.85 -9.61
CA PRO A 244 -8.16 -5.66 -10.05
C PRO A 244 -8.98 -4.89 -9.01
N TYR A 245 -9.90 -4.05 -9.49
CA TYR A 245 -10.71 -3.16 -8.66
C TYR A 245 -9.90 -2.22 -7.74
N PHE A 246 -8.63 -1.97 -8.04
CA PHE A 246 -7.87 -0.96 -7.32
C PHE A 246 -8.56 0.40 -7.49
N GLY A 247 -9.05 0.94 -6.38
CA GLY A 247 -9.74 2.21 -6.35
C GLY A 247 -8.78 3.40 -6.34
N GLU A 248 -9.26 4.52 -5.80
CA GLU A 248 -8.42 5.69 -5.62
C GLU A 248 -7.22 5.38 -4.69
N PRO A 249 -5.99 5.67 -5.14
CA PRO A 249 -4.84 5.46 -4.30
C PRO A 249 -4.87 6.34 -3.04
N LEU A 250 -4.57 5.74 -1.89
CA LEU A 250 -4.43 6.45 -0.60
C LEU A 250 -3.10 7.22 -0.44
N ARG A 251 -2.33 7.36 -1.51
CA ARG A 251 -0.99 7.98 -1.53
C ARG A 251 -1.05 9.45 -1.96
N GLY A 252 -0.21 10.28 -1.33
CA GLY A 252 -0.04 11.69 -1.74
C GLY A 252 -0.94 12.69 -1.01
N GLY A 253 -1.64 12.27 0.04
CA GLY A 253 -2.56 13.10 0.83
C GLY A 253 -2.60 12.68 2.30
N VAL A 254 -3.48 13.33 3.05
CA VAL A 254 -3.70 13.11 4.49
C VAL A 254 -4.97 12.29 4.69
N ARG A 255 -4.80 11.11 5.28
CA ARG A 255 -5.93 10.23 5.63
C ARG A 255 -6.53 10.71 6.95
N ILE A 256 -7.84 10.79 6.98
CA ILE A 256 -8.57 11.23 8.16
C ILE A 256 -9.52 10.12 8.57
N TYR A 257 -9.34 9.65 9.79
CA TYR A 257 -10.13 8.60 10.40
C TYR A 257 -11.11 9.20 11.40
N VAL A 258 -12.32 8.67 11.48
CA VAL A 258 -13.28 8.92 12.56
C VAL A 258 -13.61 7.57 13.18
N ASP A 259 -13.33 7.41 14.47
CA ASP A 259 -13.51 6.15 15.20
C ASP A 259 -12.93 4.94 14.43
N ASP A 260 -11.66 5.09 14.03
CA ASP A 260 -10.86 4.08 13.31
C ASP A 260 -11.30 3.77 11.87
N LEU A 261 -12.32 4.44 11.35
CA LEU A 261 -12.75 4.31 9.95
C LEU A 261 -12.25 5.46 9.10
N LEU A 262 -11.72 5.17 7.91
CA LEU A 262 -11.37 6.21 6.95
C LEU A 262 -12.64 6.99 6.54
N ALA A 263 -12.70 8.26 6.94
CA ALA A 263 -13.85 9.14 6.76
C ALA A 263 -13.62 10.18 5.66
N ALA A 264 -12.38 10.67 5.54
CA ALA A 264 -12.03 11.62 4.50
C ALA A 264 -10.58 11.43 4.05
N TYR A 265 -10.31 11.90 2.83
CA TYR A 265 -8.97 11.95 2.27
C TYR A 265 -8.68 13.35 1.74
N LEU A 266 -7.66 13.99 2.29
CA LEU A 266 -7.29 15.35 1.93
C LEU A 266 -6.15 15.29 0.93
N LYS A 267 -6.45 15.64 -0.32
CA LYS A 267 -5.43 15.91 -1.34
C LYS A 267 -5.31 17.40 -1.59
N ARG A 268 -4.07 17.88 -1.68
CA ARG A 268 -3.78 19.30 -1.90
C ARG A 268 -4.44 19.86 -3.17
N GLN A 269 -4.46 19.07 -4.24
CA GLN A 269 -5.03 19.47 -5.54
C GLN A 269 -6.55 19.62 -5.54
N GLU A 270 -7.23 19.07 -4.53
CA GLU A 270 -8.69 19.15 -4.38
C GLU A 270 -9.11 20.35 -3.51
N LEU A 271 -8.15 21.06 -2.91
CA LEU A 271 -8.40 22.24 -2.09
C LEU A 271 -8.69 23.46 -2.96
N GLN A 272 -9.82 24.11 -2.71
CA GLN A 272 -10.21 25.33 -3.40
C GLN A 272 -9.71 26.55 -2.63
N PRO A 273 -8.97 27.49 -3.26
CA PRO A 273 -8.49 28.70 -2.57
C PRO A 273 -9.60 29.55 -1.93
N ALA A 274 -10.83 29.47 -2.47
CA ALA A 274 -12.00 30.16 -1.92
C ALA A 274 -12.45 29.62 -0.54
N ASP A 275 -12.09 28.38 -0.22
CA ASP A 275 -12.39 27.76 1.09
C ASP A 275 -11.34 28.13 2.16
N ALA A 276 -10.31 28.92 1.81
CA ALA A 276 -9.22 29.29 2.70
C ALA A 276 -9.25 30.76 3.11
N SER A 277 -8.72 31.05 4.29
CA SER A 277 -8.31 32.39 4.69
C SER A 277 -6.81 32.58 4.47
N LYS A 278 -6.38 33.83 4.27
CA LYS A 278 -4.94 34.14 4.24
C LYS A 278 -4.43 34.34 5.66
N GLY A 279 -3.38 33.60 6.02
CA GLY A 279 -2.65 33.78 7.26
C GLY A 279 -1.76 35.04 7.25
N PRO A 280 -1.19 35.42 8.42
CA PRO A 280 -0.22 36.51 8.52
C PRO A 280 1.06 36.28 7.69
N ASP A 281 1.41 35.02 7.45
CA ASP A 281 2.54 34.59 6.61
C ASP A 281 2.18 34.50 5.11
N GLY A 282 0.95 34.89 4.74
CA GLY A 282 0.45 34.78 3.37
C GLY A 282 0.07 33.37 2.94
N GLU A 283 0.29 32.34 3.78
CA GLU A 283 -0.13 30.96 3.52
C GLU A 283 -1.66 30.84 3.58
N LEU A 284 -2.22 30.00 2.72
CA LEU A 284 -3.64 29.64 2.78
C LEU A 284 -3.88 28.71 3.98
N ARG A 285 -4.81 29.12 4.85
CA ARG A 285 -5.27 28.40 6.03
C ARG A 285 -6.67 27.87 5.77
N PHE A 286 -6.83 26.56 5.84
CA PHE A 286 -8.11 25.88 5.67
C PHE A 286 -8.63 25.45 7.04
N SER A 287 -9.85 25.84 7.41
CA SER A 287 -10.48 25.35 8.63
C SER A 287 -10.64 23.83 8.56
N LEU A 288 -10.14 23.12 9.58
CA LEU A 288 -10.25 21.66 9.61
C LEU A 288 -11.71 21.22 9.68
N PHE A 289 -12.52 21.83 10.55
CA PHE A 289 -13.92 21.47 10.68
C PHE A 289 -14.74 21.81 9.45
N ALA A 290 -14.53 22.98 8.82
CA ALA A 290 -15.23 23.31 7.58
C ALA A 290 -14.92 22.30 6.46
N PHE A 291 -13.65 21.88 6.35
CA PHE A 291 -13.25 20.83 5.42
C PHE A 291 -13.96 19.50 5.74
N LEU A 292 -13.93 19.06 7.01
CA LEU A 292 -14.56 17.80 7.43
C LEU A 292 -16.08 17.78 7.21
N GLN A 293 -16.77 18.88 7.50
CA GLN A 293 -18.20 19.03 7.25
C GLN A 293 -18.53 18.91 5.75
N LYS A 294 -17.71 19.52 4.88
CA LYS A 294 -17.84 19.39 3.41
C LYS A 294 -17.65 17.96 2.93
N GLN A 295 -16.85 17.15 3.65
CA GLN A 295 -16.69 15.71 3.41
C GLN A 295 -17.79 14.85 4.05
N GLY A 296 -18.80 15.47 4.67
CA GLY A 296 -19.93 14.77 5.30
C GLY A 296 -19.64 14.24 6.72
N VAL A 297 -18.56 14.66 7.36
CA VAL A 297 -18.24 14.26 8.73
C VAL A 297 -19.06 15.09 9.72
N ALA A 298 -19.74 14.41 10.66
CA ALA A 298 -20.49 15.03 11.76
C ALA A 298 -19.55 15.60 12.82
N THR A 299 -19.00 16.79 12.55
CA THR A 299 -18.00 17.43 13.42
C THR A 299 -18.51 17.74 14.81
N ASP A 300 -19.81 17.96 14.99
CA ASP A 300 -20.44 18.21 16.30
C ASP A 300 -20.23 17.08 17.30
N LYS A 301 -20.02 15.85 16.82
CA LYS A 301 -19.80 14.67 17.67
C LYS A 301 -18.34 14.45 18.06
N LEU A 302 -17.39 15.11 17.41
CA LEU A 302 -15.97 14.87 17.61
C LEU A 302 -15.49 15.53 18.91
N VAL A 303 -14.79 14.81 19.78
CA VAL A 303 -14.33 15.36 21.08
C VAL A 303 -12.81 15.52 21.15
N GLU A 304 -12.07 14.80 20.30
CA GLU A 304 -10.61 14.90 20.23
C GLU A 304 -10.09 14.38 18.89
N ALA A 305 -8.81 14.64 18.63
CA ALA A 305 -8.06 13.97 17.58
C ALA A 305 -6.62 13.67 18.01
N TYR A 306 -6.02 12.69 17.35
CA TYR A 306 -4.59 12.43 17.39
C TYR A 306 -3.95 12.75 16.04
N ILE A 307 -2.88 13.52 16.08
CA ILE A 307 -1.99 13.71 14.94
C ILE A 307 -1.14 12.45 14.80
N ILE A 308 -1.16 11.88 13.60
CA ILE A 308 -0.33 10.73 13.24
C ILE A 308 0.77 11.19 12.30
N ARG A 309 2.02 10.99 12.74
CA ARG A 309 3.23 11.24 11.94
C ARG A 309 4.32 10.25 12.32
N GLY A 310 5.19 9.92 11.36
CA GLY A 310 6.22 8.91 11.59
C GLY A 310 5.63 7.58 12.06
N GLU A 311 4.44 7.24 11.53
CA GLU A 311 3.68 6.04 11.89
C GLU A 311 3.27 5.97 13.37
N ARG A 312 3.22 7.07 14.11
CA ARG A 312 2.82 7.08 15.53
C ARG A 312 1.77 8.15 15.81
N ARG A 313 0.87 7.88 16.76
CA ARG A 313 -0.01 8.90 17.36
C ARG A 313 0.83 9.74 18.32
N THR A 314 1.19 10.96 17.92
CA THR A 314 2.18 11.75 18.66
C THR A 314 1.57 12.80 19.57
N GLU A 315 0.48 13.44 19.13
CA GLU A 315 -0.05 14.64 19.77
C GLU A 315 -1.58 14.58 19.78
N LYS A 316 -2.16 14.86 20.93
CA LYS A 316 -3.61 15.00 21.11
C LYS A 316 -4.03 16.44 20.83
N LEU A 317 -5.16 16.59 20.14
CA LEU A 317 -5.91 17.82 19.97
C LEU A 317 -7.21 17.69 20.76
N THR A 318 -7.46 18.61 21.66
CA THR A 318 -8.73 18.72 22.39
C THR A 318 -9.85 19.22 21.48
N ARG A 319 -11.10 19.07 21.90
CA ARG A 319 -12.28 19.67 21.23
C ARG A 319 -12.08 21.15 20.92
N ALA A 320 -11.66 21.94 21.91
CA ALA A 320 -11.49 23.38 21.76
C ALA A 320 -10.38 23.73 20.74
N GLU A 321 -9.29 22.95 20.72
CA GLU A 321 -8.26 23.09 19.69
C GLU A 321 -8.76 22.72 18.31
N LEU A 322 -9.61 21.69 18.19
CA LEU A 322 -10.15 21.24 16.90
C LEU A 322 -11.07 22.29 16.26
N GLU A 323 -11.93 22.94 17.05
CA GLU A 323 -12.88 23.96 16.59
C GLU A 323 -12.18 25.18 15.97
N THR A 324 -10.98 25.49 16.47
CA THR A 324 -10.20 26.66 16.05
C THR A 324 -9.02 26.30 15.16
N THR A 325 -8.71 25.01 15.02
CA THR A 325 -7.59 24.51 14.22
C THR A 325 -7.83 24.71 12.73
N TYR A 326 -6.73 25.02 12.05
CA TYR A 326 -6.64 25.04 10.61
C TYR A 326 -5.50 24.15 10.16
N PHE A 327 -5.45 23.85 8.87
CA PHE A 327 -4.29 23.23 8.24
C PHE A 327 -3.76 24.08 7.09
N THR A 328 -2.45 23.97 6.81
CA THR A 328 -1.84 24.48 5.58
C THR A 328 -1.28 23.34 4.76
N ALA A 329 -1.47 23.43 3.45
CA ALA A 329 -0.99 22.47 2.45
C ALA A 329 0.11 23.12 1.61
N SER A 330 1.17 23.60 2.25
CA SER A 330 2.30 24.24 1.57
C SER A 330 3.09 23.21 0.74
N ALA A 331 3.80 23.67 -0.29
CA ALA A 331 4.63 22.80 -1.12
C ALA A 331 5.76 22.09 -0.34
N GLN A 332 6.09 22.60 0.85
CA GLN A 332 7.11 22.05 1.74
C GLN A 332 6.60 20.82 2.52
N ALA A 333 5.28 20.65 2.66
CA ALA A 333 4.67 19.54 3.38
C ALA A 333 4.47 18.30 2.49
N LYS A 334 5.55 17.75 1.91
CA LYS A 334 5.48 16.55 1.04
C LYS A 334 4.76 15.39 1.77
N GLY A 335 3.62 14.93 1.25
CA GLY A 335 2.87 13.80 1.81
C GLY A 335 2.24 14.06 3.19
N GLY A 336 1.93 15.31 3.51
CA GLY A 336 1.23 15.68 4.75
C GLY A 336 0.66 17.10 4.71
N VAL A 337 0.09 17.53 5.83
CA VAL A 337 -0.31 18.93 6.07
C VAL A 337 0.30 19.41 7.38
N LEU A 338 0.33 20.73 7.57
CA LEU A 338 0.76 21.35 8.83
C LEU A 338 -0.48 21.82 9.60
N ILE A 339 -0.61 21.41 10.86
CA ILE A 339 -1.77 21.67 11.71
C ILE A 339 -1.48 22.82 12.68
N GLY A 340 -2.32 23.86 12.62
CA GLY A 340 -2.34 25.03 13.50
C GLY A 340 -1.07 25.89 13.43
N ASP A 341 -0.98 26.87 14.33
CA ASP A 341 0.16 27.82 14.36
C ASP A 341 1.49 27.15 14.69
N LYS A 342 1.46 26.04 15.43
CA LYS A 342 2.64 25.22 15.72
C LYS A 342 3.17 24.44 14.51
N LYS A 343 2.50 24.53 13.35
CA LYS A 343 2.86 23.84 12.08
C LYS A 343 3.16 22.35 12.30
N ARG A 344 2.33 21.68 13.12
CA ARG A 344 2.52 20.25 13.45
C ARG A 344 2.27 19.40 12.22
N ARG A 345 3.28 18.68 11.73
CA ARG A 345 3.13 17.83 10.54
C ARG A 345 2.20 16.66 10.84
N ALA A 346 1.21 16.45 9.99
CA ALA A 346 0.30 15.31 10.02
C ALA A 346 0.37 14.55 8.69
N ASN A 347 0.64 13.24 8.76
CA ASN A 347 0.45 12.32 7.63
C ASN A 347 -0.97 11.74 7.62
N SER A 348 -1.58 11.67 8.80
CA SER A 348 -2.96 11.28 9.02
C SER A 348 -3.48 11.89 10.33
N LEU A 349 -4.81 11.90 10.48
CA LEU A 349 -5.51 12.34 11.69
C LEU A 349 -6.45 11.23 12.12
N ALA A 350 -6.46 10.89 13.41
CA ALA A 350 -7.48 10.03 14.00
C ALA A 350 -8.39 10.87 14.89
N LEU A 351 -9.62 11.10 14.45
CA LEU A 351 -10.66 11.83 15.17
C LEU A 351 -11.51 10.81 15.95
N HIS A 352 -12.01 11.23 17.11
CA HIS A 352 -12.81 10.35 17.97
C HIS A 352 -14.07 11.06 18.46
N THR A 353 -15.19 10.32 18.50
CA THR A 353 -16.45 10.83 19.09
C THR A 353 -16.54 10.61 20.60
N ARG A 354 -15.61 9.86 21.16
CA ARG A 354 -15.38 9.73 22.60
C ARG A 354 -13.93 10.03 22.93
N ALA A 355 -13.67 10.46 24.16
CA ALA A 355 -12.31 10.62 24.61
C ALA A 355 -11.67 9.24 24.79
N LEU A 356 -10.44 9.06 24.30
CA LEU A 356 -9.66 7.86 24.54
C LEU A 356 -8.90 7.98 25.86
N ASP A 357 -8.92 6.91 26.66
CA ASP A 357 -7.99 6.73 27.76
C ASP A 357 -6.59 6.46 27.15
N PRO A 358 -5.52 7.10 27.67
CA PRO A 358 -4.15 6.83 27.21
C PRO A 358 -3.76 5.35 27.16
N LYS A 359 -4.37 4.49 27.99
CA LYS A 359 -4.13 3.03 28.01
C LYS A 359 -4.70 2.30 26.80
N GLU A 360 -5.67 2.90 26.11
CA GLU A 360 -6.24 2.35 24.88
C GLU A 360 -5.31 2.59 23.69
N LEU A 361 -4.45 3.60 23.75
CA LEU A 361 -3.51 3.87 22.67
C LEU A 361 -2.48 2.74 22.54
N PRO A 362 -2.08 2.39 21.31
CA PRO A 362 -0.99 1.45 21.11
C PRO A 362 0.29 1.93 21.82
N VAL A 363 0.73 1.17 22.81
CA VAL A 363 1.97 1.46 23.56
C VAL A 363 3.15 0.88 22.79
N VAL A 364 4.16 1.69 22.48
CA VAL A 364 5.46 1.22 21.98
C VAL A 364 6.28 0.71 23.16
N ARG A 365 6.74 -0.53 23.10
CA ARG A 365 7.60 -1.08 24.16
C ARG A 365 9.03 -0.57 24.01
N PRO A 366 9.83 -0.53 25.09
CA PRO A 366 11.22 -0.06 25.02
C PRO A 366 12.08 -0.77 23.97
N ASN A 367 11.82 -2.05 23.71
CA ASN A 367 12.52 -2.83 22.69
C ASN A 367 11.99 -2.62 21.25
N GLU A 368 10.97 -1.79 21.08
CA GLU A 368 10.39 -1.38 19.79
C GLU A 368 10.74 0.09 19.44
N GLU A 369 11.40 0.82 20.35
CA GLU A 369 11.97 2.14 20.11
C GLU A 369 13.29 2.01 19.34
N LEU A 370 13.19 1.84 18.02
CA LEU A 370 14.33 1.77 17.09
C LEU A 370 14.71 3.14 16.51
#